data_AF-A0A5N6XQ33-F1
#
_entry.id   AF-A0A5N6XQ33-F1
#
_cell.length_a   1.000
_cell.length_b   1.000
_cell.length_c   1.000
_cell.angle_alpha   90.00
_cell.angle_beta   90.00
_cell.angle_gamma   90.00
#
_symmetry.space_group_name_H-M   'P 1'
#
loop_
_entity.id
_entity.type
_entity.pdbx_description
1 polymer ?
#
loop_
_entity_poly.entity_id
_entity_poly.type
_entity_poly.pdbx_seq_one_letter_code
_entity_poly.pdbx_strand_id
1 'polypeptide(L)'
;MSHILDSRSCHVHEQMRLRKPHLQDTLPIQLCVLCNRPFCVDHKGKEDGVCEINHETYYRNHPAAQKYLYRTYEDWKKDSDQMMIDEMSVKEE
;
A
#
# COMPACT_ATOMS: atom_id res chain seq x y z
N MET A 1 -3.18 23.47 -16.63
CA MET A 1 -4.26 22.97 -15.74
C MET A 1 -3.73 21.72 -15.10
N SER A 2 -3.23 21.86 -13.87
CA SER A 2 -2.58 20.80 -13.11
C SER A 2 -3.65 19.77 -12.73
N HIS A 3 -3.67 18.64 -13.42
CA HIS A 3 -4.45 17.48 -13.01
C HIS A 3 -3.79 16.89 -11.76
N ILE A 4 -3.98 17.56 -10.62
CA ILE A 4 -3.76 16.91 -9.33
C ILE A 4 -4.88 15.90 -9.21
N LEU A 5 -4.56 14.63 -9.44
CA LEU A 5 -5.38 13.50 -9.01
C LEU A 5 -5.38 13.46 -7.48
N ASP A 6 -5.98 14.47 -6.86
CA ASP A 6 -6.15 14.67 -5.42
C ASP A 6 -7.30 13.79 -4.91
N SER A 7 -7.26 12.52 -5.28
CA SER A 7 -8.35 11.57 -4.99
C SER A 7 -7.79 10.18 -4.70
N ARG A 8 -6.76 10.14 -3.87
CA ARG A 8 -6.41 8.92 -3.15
C ARG A 8 -6.80 9.13 -1.70
N SER A 9 -8.11 9.03 -1.43
CA SER A 9 -8.63 8.99 -0.07
C SER A 9 -8.00 7.83 0.68
N CYS A 10 -7.76 7.95 1.99
CA CYS A 10 -7.33 6.79 2.78
C CYS A 10 -8.40 5.70 2.68
N HIS A 11 -8.03 4.49 2.26
CA HIS A 11 -8.99 3.40 2.08
C HIS A 11 -9.61 2.94 3.41
N VAL A 12 -8.92 3.14 4.53
CA VAL A 12 -9.46 2.83 5.87
C VAL A 12 -10.55 3.85 6.23
N HIS A 13 -10.28 5.15 6.06
CA HIS A 13 -11.31 6.17 6.25
C HIS A 13 -12.47 6.02 5.28
N GLU A 14 -12.23 5.61 4.03
CA GLU A 14 -13.30 5.32 3.07
C GLU A 14 -14.25 4.25 3.62
N GLN A 15 -13.71 3.16 4.18
CA GLN A 15 -14.53 2.14 4.84
C GLN A 15 -15.21 2.66 6.12
N MET A 16 -14.53 3.48 6.92
CA MET A 16 -15.11 4.04 8.15
C MET A 16 -16.20 5.09 7.86
N ARG A 17 -16.09 5.83 6.75
CA ARG A 17 -17.06 6.85 6.32
C ARG A 17 -18.44 6.28 6.02
N LEU A 18 -18.54 4.98 5.73
CA LEU A 18 -19.81 4.26 5.66
C LEU A 18 -20.62 4.35 6.97
N ARG A 19 -19.94 4.50 8.10
CA ARG A 19 -20.55 4.64 9.45
C ARG A 19 -20.38 6.03 10.04
N LYS A 20 -19.31 6.75 9.67
CA LYS A 20 -18.95 8.08 10.20
C LYS A 20 -18.58 9.03 9.06
N PRO A 21 -19.56 9.64 8.36
CA PRO A 21 -19.33 10.39 7.12
C PRO A 21 -18.38 11.59 7.25
N HIS A 22 -18.24 12.14 8.46
CA HIS A 22 -17.42 13.32 8.74
C HIS A 22 -15.93 13.03 8.97
N LEU A 23 -15.50 11.76 8.95
CA LEU A 23 -14.08 11.43 9.05
C LEU A 23 -13.31 11.97 7.84
N GLN A 24 -12.23 12.69 8.12
CA GLN A 24 -11.35 13.27 7.12
C GLN A 24 -10.01 12.55 7.11
N ASP A 25 -9.35 12.58 5.96
CA ASP A 25 -8.02 12.01 5.82
C ASP A 25 -6.96 12.94 6.39
N THR A 26 -5.99 12.35 7.07
CA THR A 26 -4.83 13.08 7.59
C THR A 26 -3.68 12.99 6.58
N LEU A 27 -3.28 14.13 6.03
CA LEU A 27 -2.16 14.18 5.08
C LEU A 27 -0.80 13.98 5.77
N PRO A 28 0.23 13.44 5.08
CA PRO A 28 0.20 13.00 3.68
C PRO A 28 -0.44 11.63 3.50
N ILE A 29 -0.99 11.39 2.30
CA ILE A 29 -1.41 10.06 1.87
C ILE A 29 -0.25 9.35 1.18
N GLN A 30 -0.02 8.10 1.55
CA GLN A 30 0.98 7.21 0.97
C GLN A 30 0.31 5.97 0.37
N LEU A 31 1.02 5.25 -0.51
CA LEU A 31 0.56 3.96 -1.03
C LEU A 31 1.16 2.82 -0.22
N CYS A 32 0.33 1.85 0.15
CA CYS A 32 0.81 0.65 0.81
C CYS A 32 1.62 -0.21 -0.17
N VAL A 33 2.86 -0.55 0.17
CA VAL A 33 3.71 -1.40 -0.67
C VAL A 33 3.19 -2.84 -0.79
N LEU A 34 2.36 -3.29 0.16
CA LEU A 34 1.84 -4.66 0.16
C LEU A 34 0.52 -4.81 -0.58
N CYS A 35 -0.34 -3.79 -0.54
CA CYS A 35 -1.68 -3.87 -1.15
C CYS A 35 -2.01 -2.80 -2.18
N ASN A 36 -1.07 -1.89 -2.47
CA ASN A 36 -1.22 -0.79 -3.42
C ASN A 36 -2.40 0.14 -3.13
N ARG A 37 -2.95 0.12 -1.90
CA ARG A 37 -4.05 0.99 -1.47
C ARG A 37 -3.52 2.24 -0.78
N PRO A 38 -4.13 3.41 -1.00
CA PRO A 38 -3.77 4.64 -0.32
C PRO A 38 -4.13 4.63 1.17
N PHE A 39 -3.26 5.17 2.02
CA PHE A 39 -3.48 5.30 3.45
C PHE A 39 -2.89 6.60 4.02
N CYS A 40 -3.54 7.15 5.05
CA CYS A 40 -3.08 8.34 5.77
C CYS A 40 -2.12 7.98 6.91
N VAL A 41 -1.45 9.00 7.45
CA VAL A 41 -0.52 8.84 8.59
C VAL A 41 -1.16 8.16 9.81
N ASP A 42 -2.45 8.44 10.07
CA ASP A 42 -3.18 7.83 11.20
C ASP A 42 -3.40 6.32 11.05
N HIS A 43 -3.36 5.82 9.82
CA HIS A 43 -3.57 4.42 9.48
C HIS A 43 -2.28 3.76 8.95
N LYS A 44 -1.14 4.29 9.38
CA LYS A 44 0.17 3.68 9.15
C LYS A 44 0.32 2.42 10.02
N GLY A 45 0.77 1.33 9.41
CA GLY A 45 1.12 0.10 10.07
C GLY A 45 2.47 0.18 10.80
N LYS A 46 2.95 -0.98 11.25
CA LYS A 46 4.24 -1.08 11.98
C LYS A 46 5.43 -0.82 11.06
N GLU A 47 5.38 -1.37 9.85
CA GLU A 47 6.43 -1.23 8.85
C GLU A 47 6.25 0.05 8.04
N ASP A 48 7.35 0.62 7.57
CA ASP A 48 7.30 1.83 6.74
C ASP A 48 6.64 1.55 5.38
N GLY A 49 5.81 2.49 4.92
CA GLY A 49 5.06 2.31 3.67
C GLY A 49 3.98 1.22 3.72
N VAL A 50 3.60 0.71 4.89
CA VAL A 50 2.54 -0.30 5.04
C VAL A 50 1.35 0.30 5.79
N CYS A 51 0.12 0.04 5.33
CA CYS A 51 -1.08 0.46 6.06
C CYS A 51 -1.41 -0.49 7.23
N GLU A 52 -2.25 -0.06 8.16
CA GLU A 52 -2.53 -0.79 9.40
C GLU A 52 -3.38 -2.07 9.25
N ILE A 53 -3.91 -2.36 8.06
CA ILE A 53 -4.80 -3.52 7.87
C ILE A 53 -4.06 -4.85 8.06
N ASN A 54 -4.80 -5.89 8.38
CA ASN A 54 -4.27 -7.25 8.43
C ASN A 54 -4.05 -7.79 7.00
N HIS A 55 -2.84 -7.61 6.47
CA HIS A 55 -2.45 -8.03 5.13
C HIS A 55 -2.49 -9.55 4.95
N GLU A 56 -2.20 -10.33 5.98
CA GLU A 56 -2.28 -11.80 5.90
C GLU A 56 -3.72 -12.26 5.65
N THR A 57 -4.68 -11.71 6.40
CA THR A 57 -6.10 -11.99 6.19
C THR A 57 -6.57 -11.43 4.84
N TYR A 58 -6.17 -10.20 4.49
CA TYR A 58 -6.54 -9.58 3.23
C TYR A 58 -6.06 -10.40 2.02
N TYR A 59 -4.81 -10.86 2.03
CA TYR A 59 -4.22 -11.71 0.99
C TYR A 59 -4.98 -13.04 0.82
N ARG A 60 -5.34 -13.70 1.92
CA ARG A 60 -6.12 -14.96 1.89
C ARG A 60 -7.52 -14.77 1.32
N ASN A 61 -8.16 -13.65 1.63
CA ASN A 61 -9.52 -13.36 1.17
C ASN A 61 -9.59 -12.89 -0.29
N HIS A 62 -8.45 -12.54 -0.90
CA HIS A 62 -8.39 -12.01 -2.28
C HIS A 62 -7.50 -12.88 -3.18
N PRO A 63 -7.82 -14.17 -3.39
CA PRO A 63 -6.99 -15.07 -4.19
C PRO A 63 -6.76 -14.56 -5.62
N ALA A 64 -7.76 -13.95 -6.24
CA ALA A 64 -7.65 -13.37 -7.58
C ALA A 64 -6.68 -12.17 -7.68
N ALA A 65 -6.41 -11.49 -6.55
CA ALA A 65 -5.53 -10.34 -6.49
C ALA A 65 -4.11 -10.69 -5.99
N GLN A 66 -3.86 -11.94 -5.57
CA GLN A 66 -2.57 -12.34 -4.99
C GLN A 66 -1.37 -12.07 -5.91
N LYS A 67 -1.57 -12.03 -7.23
CA LYS A 67 -0.54 -11.63 -8.19
C LYS A 67 0.00 -10.21 -7.99
N TYR A 68 -0.77 -9.33 -7.35
CA TYR A 68 -0.46 -7.91 -7.16
C TYR A 68 -0.40 -7.50 -5.68
N LEU A 69 -0.43 -8.48 -4.78
CA LEU A 69 -0.44 -8.28 -3.34
C LEU A 69 0.72 -9.05 -2.72
N TYR A 70 1.32 -8.48 -1.69
CA TYR A 70 2.24 -9.18 -0.82
C TYR A 70 1.52 -9.60 0.45
N ARG A 71 1.77 -10.84 0.89
CA ARG A 71 1.21 -11.35 2.15
C ARG A 71 1.90 -10.70 3.35
N THR A 72 3.22 -10.56 3.28
CA THR A 72 4.05 -10.00 4.35
C THR A 72 5.03 -8.95 3.81
N TYR A 73 5.56 -8.11 4.69
CA TYR A 73 6.60 -7.16 4.33
C TYR A 73 7.90 -7.83 3.89
N GLU A 74 8.22 -9.00 4.45
CA GLU A 74 9.40 -9.77 4.07
C GLU A 74 9.31 -10.28 2.62
N ASP A 75 8.10 -10.66 2.15
CA ASP A 75 7.89 -11.07 0.76
C ASP A 75 8.16 -9.90 -0.19
N TRP A 76 7.61 -8.71 0.11
CA TRP A 76 7.85 -7.51 -0.68
C TRP A 76 9.32 -7.10 -0.69
N LYS A 77 9.97 -7.16 0.48
CA LYS A 77 11.38 -6.76 0.62
C LYS A 77 12.29 -7.64 -0.22
N LYS A 78 12.09 -8.96 -0.22
CA LYS A 78 12.86 -9.90 -1.04
C LYS A 78 12.73 -9.60 -2.53
N ASP A 79 11.51 -9.36 -3.01
CA ASP A 79 11.27 -9.01 -4.41
C ASP A 79 11.92 -7.66 -4.77
N SER A 80 11.79 -6.66 -3.90
CA SER A 80 12.42 -5.34 -4.10
C SER A 80 13.93 -5.44 -4.15
N ASP A 81 14.55 -6.16 -3.21
CA ASP A 81 15.99 -6.36 -3.15
C ASP A 81 16.50 -7.09 -4.40
N GLN A 82 15.78 -8.12 -4.88
CA GLN A 82 16.13 -8.84 -6.10
C GLN A 82 16.04 -7.93 -7.34
N MET A 83 14.99 -7.12 -7.46
CA MET A 83 14.86 -6.17 -8.58
C MET A 83 16.02 -5.16 -8.63
N MET A 84 16.51 -4.71 -7.48
CA MET A 84 17.68 -3.82 -7.42
C MET A 84 18.97 -4.51 -7.90
N ILE A 85 19.17 -5.78 -7.53
CA ILE A 85 20.34 -6.57 -7.97
C ILE A 85 20.32 -6.78 -9.49
N ASP A 86 19.14 -7.12 -10.03
CA ASP A 86 18.96 -7.35 -11.47
C ASP A 86 19.21 -6.06 -12.26
N GLU A 87 18.69 -4.91 -11.79
CA GLU A 87 18.91 -3.61 -12.44
C GLU A 87 20.40 -3.18 -12.42
N MET A 88 21.14 -3.50 -11.36
CA MET A 88 22.57 -3.23 -11.28
C MET A 88 23.37 -4.13 -12.22
N SER A 89 22.94 -5.37 -12.44
CA SER A 89 23.62 -6.33 -13.33
C SER A 89 23.46 -6.00 -14.82
N VAL A 90 22.33 -5.40 -15.22
CA VAL A 90 22.07 -5.01 -16.62
C VAL A 90 22.86 -3.76 -17.04
N LYS A 91 23.37 -2.97 -16.09
CA LYS A 91 24.13 -1.73 -16.37
C LYS A 91 25.63 -1.97 -16.63
N GLU A 92 26.10 -3.22 -16.58
CA GLU A 92 27.50 -3.61 -16.77
C GLU A 92 27.81 -4.25 -18.14
N GLU A 93 26.87 -4.24 -19.10
CA GLU A 93 27.07 -4.71 -20.50
C GLU A 93 27.10 -3.59 -21.54
#